data_AF-A0A0R3PZY2-F1
#
_entry.id   AF-A0A0R3PZY2-F1
#
_cell.length_a   1.000
_cell.length_b   1.000
_cell.length_c   1.000
_cell.angle_alpha   90.00
_cell.angle_beta   90.00
_cell.angle_gamma   90.00
#
_symmetry.space_group_name_H-M   'P 1'
#
loop_
_entity.id
_entity.type
_entity.pdbx_description
1 polymer ?
#
loop_
_entity_poly.entity_id
_entity_poly.type
_entity_poly.pdbx_seq_one_letter_code
_entity_poly.pdbx_strand_id
1 'polypeptide(L)'
;MLAKPKQPIEIAKRRGEKVPETWGVDKSGRVSTNPEAILNGGGLLPLGGSEVTGGYKGYGLGALVEIFCGILAGSHWGPHIRKWMSASVEADLVSSFFELTRFLD
;
A
#
# COMPACT_ATOMS: atom_id res chain seq x y z
N MET A 1 -4.76 0.93 2.17
CA MET A 1 -4.27 2.09 1.36
C MET A 1 -3.68 1.59 0.03
N LEU A 2 -4.28 1.92 -1.13
CA LEU A 2 -3.89 1.42 -2.47
C LEU A 2 -2.58 2.07 -2.97
N ALA A 3 -1.47 1.66 -2.37
CA ALA A 3 -0.12 1.93 -2.85
C ALA A 3 0.27 0.85 -3.88
N LYS A 4 1.08 1.22 -4.88
CA LYS A 4 1.67 0.24 -5.82
C LYS A 4 2.38 -0.88 -5.04
N PRO A 5 2.42 -2.12 -5.55
CA PRO A 5 3.21 -3.19 -4.92
C PRO A 5 4.66 -2.72 -4.72
N LYS A 6 5.31 -3.08 -3.62
CA LYS A 6 6.75 -2.79 -3.42
C LYS A 6 7.65 -3.59 -4.36
N GLN A 7 7.13 -4.66 -4.96
CA GLN A 7 7.88 -5.57 -5.83
C GLN A 7 8.67 -4.87 -6.96
N PRO A 8 8.12 -3.92 -7.74
CA PRO A 8 8.87 -3.26 -8.80
C PRO A 8 10.08 -2.45 -8.28
N ILE A 9 9.96 -1.84 -7.10
CA ILE A 9 11.05 -1.08 -6.46
C ILE A 9 12.13 -2.05 -5.96
N GLU A 10 11.74 -3.20 -5.41
CA GLU A 10 12.70 -4.24 -5.03
C GLU A 10 13.43 -4.84 -6.24
N ILE A 11 12.73 -5.04 -7.36
CA ILE A 11 13.35 -5.50 -8.61
C ILE A 11 14.33 -4.44 -9.13
N ALA A 12 13.95 -3.17 -9.14
CA ALA A 12 14.83 -2.07 -9.53
C ALA A 12 16.06 -2.00 -8.61
N LYS A 13 15.89 -2.18 -7.29
CA LYS A 13 17.01 -2.29 -6.34
C LYS A 13 17.96 -3.44 -6.71
N ARG A 14 17.42 -4.64 -6.98
CA ARG A 14 18.24 -5.82 -7.37
C ARG A 14 18.97 -5.61 -8.69
N ARG A 15 18.41 -4.80 -9.60
CA ARG A 15 19.01 -4.44 -10.89
C ARG A 15 19.97 -3.25 -10.82
N GLY A 16 20.03 -2.54 -9.69
CA GLY A 16 20.80 -1.30 -9.58
C GLY A 16 20.23 -0.14 -10.41
N GLU A 17 18.95 -0.21 -10.78
CA GLU A 17 18.27 0.79 -11.61
C GLU A 17 17.58 1.86 -10.74
N LYS A 18 17.50 3.08 -11.27
CA LYS A 18 16.71 4.16 -10.65
C LYS A 18 15.22 3.95 -10.90
N VAL A 19 14.39 4.31 -9.93
CA VAL A 19 12.93 4.28 -10.09
C VAL A 19 12.39 5.66 -10.47
N PRO A 20 11.25 5.74 -11.18
CA PRO A 20 10.60 7.01 -11.48
C PRO A 20 10.23 7.80 -10.22
N GLU A 21 10.25 9.12 -10.34
CA GLU A 21 9.87 10.09 -9.29
C GLU A 21 8.41 9.93 -8.82
N THR A 22 7.57 9.26 -9.59
CA THR A 22 6.15 9.05 -9.27
C THR A 22 5.90 7.85 -8.34
N TRP A 23 6.93 7.11 -7.94
CA TRP A 23 6.76 5.84 -7.23
C TRP A 23 6.82 5.97 -5.70
N GLY A 24 7.60 6.91 -5.17
CA GLY A 24 7.77 7.01 -3.73
C GLY A 24 8.58 8.20 -3.25
N VAL A 25 8.62 8.30 -1.93
CA VAL A 25 9.33 9.33 -1.18
C VAL A 25 10.33 8.70 -0.22
N ASP A 26 11.36 9.45 0.13
CA ASP A 26 12.30 9.08 1.19
C ASP A 26 11.70 9.29 2.59
N LYS A 27 12.50 8.99 3.62
CA LYS A 27 12.13 9.17 5.04
C LYS A 27 11.77 10.60 5.43
N SER A 28 12.16 11.60 4.63
CA SER A 28 11.84 13.01 4.85
C SER A 28 10.59 13.47 4.10
N GLY A 29 9.92 12.54 3.40
CA GLY A 29 8.73 12.83 2.59
C GLY A 29 9.05 13.48 1.25
N ARG A 30 10.32 13.54 0.84
CA ARG A 30 10.72 14.10 -0.46
C ARG A 30 10.70 13.01 -1.52
N VAL A 31 10.27 13.38 -2.72
CA VAL A 31 10.29 12.48 -3.88
C VAL A 31 11.70 11.95 -4.12
N SER A 32 11.82 10.64 -4.33
CA SER A 32 13.12 9.99 -4.52
C SER A 32 13.09 9.06 -5.73
N THR A 33 14.21 9.02 -6.46
CA THR A 33 14.45 8.04 -7.54
C THR A 33 15.34 6.89 -7.09
N ASN A 34 15.83 6.94 -5.84
CA ASN A 34 16.65 5.88 -5.27
C ASN A 34 15.75 4.83 -4.62
N PRO A 35 15.69 3.58 -5.15
CA PRO A 35 14.85 2.54 -4.58
C PRO A 35 15.22 2.20 -3.13
N GLU A 36 16.48 2.35 -2.74
CA GLU A 36 16.91 2.08 -1.36
C GLU A 36 16.39 3.13 -0.37
N ALA A 37 16.36 4.40 -0.77
CA ALA A 37 15.82 5.48 0.06
C ALA A 37 14.30 5.33 0.29
N ILE A 38 13.58 4.79 -0.69
CA ILE A 38 12.13 4.52 -0.59
C ILE A 38 11.87 3.31 0.31
N LEU A 39 12.67 2.24 0.20
CA LEU A 39 12.48 1.03 0.99
C LEU A 39 12.92 1.20 2.46
N ASN A 40 13.98 1.97 2.71
CA ASN A 40 14.57 2.17 4.04
C ASN A 40 13.96 3.37 4.77
N GLY A 41 12.69 3.24 5.16
CA GLY A 41 11.98 4.24 5.98
C GLY A 41 11.26 5.32 5.18
N GLY A 42 11.29 5.23 3.85
CA GLY A 42 10.43 6.01 2.97
C GLY A 42 9.02 5.43 2.82
N GLY A 43 8.27 6.01 1.89
CA GLY A 43 6.87 5.66 1.65
C GLY A 43 6.56 5.59 0.16
N LEU A 44 5.47 4.89 -0.17
CA LEU A 44 4.95 4.86 -1.54
C LEU A 44 3.94 5.98 -1.73
N LEU A 45 3.94 6.57 -2.92
CA LEU A 45 2.91 7.53 -3.26
C LEU A 45 1.58 6.82 -3.53
N PRO A 46 0.44 7.41 -3.11
CA PRO A 46 -0.87 6.89 -3.46
C PRO A 46 -1.14 7.02 -4.97
N LEU A 47 -2.15 6.32 -5.46
CA LEU A 47 -2.65 6.53 -6.83
C LEU A 47 -2.97 8.02 -7.05
N GLY A 48 -2.42 8.61 -8.11
CA GLY A 48 -2.49 10.07 -8.34
C GLY A 48 -1.26 10.84 -7.88
N GLY A 49 -0.24 10.19 -7.32
CA GLY A 49 1.09 10.80 -7.11
C GLY A 49 1.13 11.82 -5.98
N SER A 50 1.65 13.01 -6.28
CA SER A 50 1.74 14.14 -5.33
C SER A 50 0.37 14.83 -5.15
N GLU A 51 0.27 15.73 -4.18
CA GLU A 51 -0.92 16.54 -3.91
C GLU A 51 -1.38 17.30 -5.18
N VAL A 52 -0.42 17.89 -5.90
CA VAL A 52 -0.66 18.67 -7.13
C VAL A 52 -1.27 17.81 -8.24
N THR A 53 -0.90 16.53 -8.32
CA THR A 53 -1.42 15.59 -9.33
C THR A 53 -2.67 14.84 -8.86
N GLY A 54 -3.22 15.20 -7.69
CA GLY A 54 -4.45 14.62 -7.15
C GLY A 54 -4.24 13.37 -6.30
N GLY A 55 -3.05 13.17 -5.71
CA GLY A 55 -2.73 12.03 -4.85
C GLY A 55 -3.69 11.87 -3.65
N TYR A 56 -4.27 12.96 -3.16
CA TYR A 56 -5.29 12.94 -2.10
C TYR A 56 -6.54 12.13 -2.49
N LYS A 57 -6.87 12.04 -3.79
CA LYS A 57 -8.01 11.24 -4.27
C LYS A 57 -7.72 9.74 -4.17
N GLY A 58 -6.51 9.30 -4.56
CA GLY A 58 -6.14 7.89 -4.42
C GLY A 58 -5.84 7.49 -2.98
N TYR A 59 -5.38 8.43 -2.15
CA TYR A 59 -5.33 8.23 -0.70
C TYR A 59 -6.74 7.99 -0.13
N GLY A 60 -7.69 8.86 -0.46
CA GLY A 60 -9.09 8.73 -0.04
C GLY A 60 -9.73 7.42 -0.48
N LEU A 61 -9.53 7.01 -1.73
CA LEU A 61 -9.99 5.71 -2.23
C LEU A 61 -9.33 4.54 -1.48
N GLY A 62 -8.03 4.63 -1.22
CA GLY A 62 -7.29 3.62 -0.49
C GLY A 62 -7.69 3.51 0.99
N ALA A 63 -8.12 4.60 1.62
CA ALA A 63 -8.65 4.62 2.97
C ALA A 63 -10.08 4.06 3.02
N LEU A 64 -10.90 4.38 2.02
CA LEU A 64 -12.26 3.88 1.90
C LEU A 64 -12.29 2.34 1.74
N VAL A 65 -11.40 1.79 0.90
CA VAL A 65 -11.22 0.32 0.78
C VAL A 65 -10.78 -0.29 2.11
N GLU A 66 -9.88 0.36 2.85
CA GLU A 66 -9.42 -0.12 4.17
C GLU A 66 -10.58 -0.17 5.18
N ILE A 67 -11.46 0.82 5.17
CA ILE A 67 -12.63 0.86 6.06
C ILE A 67 -13.61 -0.25 5.71
N PHE A 68 -13.96 -0.41 4.43
CA PHE A 68 -14.93 -1.42 4.00
C PHE A 68 -14.40 -2.85 4.17
N CYS A 69 -13.12 -3.09 3.89
CA CYS A 69 -12.55 -4.43 3.92
C CYS A 69 -11.86 -4.81 5.24
N GLY A 70 -11.32 -3.82 5.96
CA GLY A 70 -10.67 -4.02 7.25
C GLY A 70 -11.71 -4.05 8.38
N ILE A 71 -12.39 -2.92 8.56
CA ILE A 71 -13.25 -2.69 9.74
C ILE A 71 -14.54 -3.49 9.66
N LEU A 72 -15.25 -3.49 8.53
CA LEU A 72 -16.55 -4.19 8.43
C LEU A 72 -16.42 -5.71 8.33
N ALA A 73 -15.32 -6.22 7.79
CA ALA A 73 -15.08 -7.66 7.67
C ALA A 73 -14.40 -8.27 8.91
N GLY A 74 -14.08 -7.44 9.93
CA GLY A 74 -13.46 -7.89 11.19
C GLY A 74 -12.00 -8.32 11.06
N SER A 75 -11.28 -7.83 10.03
CA SER A 75 -9.85 -8.15 9.83
C SER A 75 -8.93 -7.09 10.43
N HIS A 76 -7.66 -7.41 10.61
CA HIS A 76 -6.67 -6.46 11.12
C HIS A 76 -6.47 -5.30 10.13
N TRP A 77 -6.43 -4.06 10.63
CA TRP A 77 -6.26 -2.85 9.81
C TRP A 77 -4.98 -2.07 10.18
N GLY A 78 -4.45 -1.31 9.21
CA GLY A 78 -3.36 -0.37 9.44
C GLY A 78 -2.05 -1.01 9.93
N PRO A 79 -1.39 -0.49 10.99
CA PRO A 79 -0.07 -0.95 11.45
C PRO A 79 -0.11 -2.33 12.11
N HIS A 80 -1.30 -2.86 12.42
CA HIS A 80 -1.48 -4.20 13.00
C HIS A 80 -1.51 -5.31 11.95
N ILE A 81 -1.42 -4.96 10.66
CA ILE A 81 -1.30 -5.92 9.58
C ILE A 81 0.12 -6.52 9.58
N ARG A 82 0.20 -7.84 9.38
CA ARG A 82 1.46 -8.59 9.24
C ARG A 82 2.42 -7.87 8.29
N LYS A 83 3.65 -7.62 8.74
CA LYS A 83 4.70 -7.04 7.89
C LYS A 83 5.09 -8.03 6.78
N TRP A 84 5.27 -7.47 5.58
CA TRP A 84 5.80 -8.16 4.41
C TRP A 84 7.12 -8.91 4.74
N MET A 85 7.25 -10.16 4.29
CA MET A 85 8.33 -11.13 4.58
C MET A 85 8.38 -11.80 5.97
N SER A 86 7.50 -11.45 6.91
CA SER A 86 7.36 -12.24 8.15
C SER A 86 6.37 -13.38 7.92
N ALA A 87 6.73 -14.64 8.24
CA ALA A 87 5.87 -15.82 8.12
C ALA A 87 5.26 -16.29 9.45
N SER A 88 5.46 -15.53 10.54
CA SER A 88 5.23 -16.00 11.91
C SER A 88 3.77 -15.92 12.42
N VAL A 89 2.89 -15.23 11.69
CA VAL A 89 1.47 -15.00 12.08
C VAL A 89 0.59 -15.26 10.88
N GLU A 90 -0.59 -15.86 10.99
CA GLU A 90 -1.47 -16.08 9.82
C GLU A 90 -1.78 -14.77 9.06
N ALA A 91 -1.93 -14.86 7.75
CA ALA A 91 -2.06 -13.68 6.89
C ALA A 91 -3.53 -13.27 6.74
N ASP A 92 -4.05 -12.49 7.69
CA ASP A 92 -5.40 -11.93 7.65
C ASP A 92 -5.45 -10.65 6.80
N LEU A 93 -4.94 -10.73 5.57
CA LEU A 93 -4.96 -9.62 4.63
C LEU A 93 -6.35 -9.51 4.01
N VAL A 94 -7.17 -8.58 4.53
CA VAL A 94 -8.43 -8.15 3.90
C VAL A 94 -9.32 -9.36 3.60
N SER A 95 -10.05 -9.83 4.60
CA SER A 95 -11.16 -10.76 4.41
C SER A 95 -12.11 -10.17 3.37
N SER A 96 -12.12 -10.75 2.17
CA SER A 96 -12.90 -10.29 1.02
C SER A 96 -14.30 -9.89 1.47
N PHE A 97 -14.68 -8.64 1.23
CA PHE A 97 -16.07 -8.19 1.33
C PHE A 97 -16.86 -8.83 0.18
N PHE A 98 -17.12 -10.12 0.32
CA PHE A 98 -18.11 -10.85 -0.46
C PHE A 98 -19.20 -11.16 0.55
N GLU A 99 -20.07 -10.18 0.78
CA GLU A 99 -21.34 -10.44 1.43
C GLU A 99 -22.11 -11.35 0.46
N LEU A 100 -21.96 -12.65 0.69
CA LEU A 100 -22.70 -13.69 0.01
C LEU A 100 -24.18 -13.37 0.24
N THR A 101 -24.94 -13.22 -0.83
CA THR A 101 -26.40 -13.36 -0.87
C THR A 101 -26.79 -14.74 -0.33
N ARG A 102 -26.70 -14.89 0.99
CA ARG A 102 -27.19 -16.03 1.77
C ARG A 102 -28.11 -15.50 2.85
N PHE A 103 -29.14 -14.79 2.42
CA PHE A 103 -30.40 -14.67 3.12
C PHE A 103 -31.47 -14.38 2.06
N LEU A 104 -32.28 -15.41 1.75
CA LEU A 104 -33.44 -15.44 0.85
C LEU A 104 -33.16 -15.61 -0.66
N ASP A 105 -32.79 -16.82 -1.08
CA ASP A 105 -33.65 -17.81 -1.76
C ASP A 105 -32.93 -19.18 -1.83
#